data_AF-A0A7V5JEV1-F1
#
_entry.id   AF-A0A7V5JEV1-F1
#
_cell.length_a   1.000
_cell.length_b   1.000
_cell.length_c   1.000
_cell.angle_alpha   90.00
_cell.angle_beta   90.00
_cell.angle_gamma   90.00
#
_symmetry.space_group_name_H-M   'P 1'
#
loop_
_entity.id
_entity.type
_entity.pdbx_description
1 polymer ?
#
loop_
_entity_poly.entity_id
_entity_poly.type
_entity_poly.pdbx_seq_one_letter_code
_entity_poly.pdbx_strand_id
1 'polypeptide(L)'
;MRLSRDAFRRWEHKSITLLGMSGVGKTQISNMLRRNDWFHYSGDYRIGTRYLDEPILDNIKRQAMQVPFLRDLLRSDSIHIMNNITVDNLQPVSSFLGKLGNPELGGLPLAEFKRRQRLHREAEIRAMRDVPEFIRKAREIYGYRHFVNDAGG
;
A
#
# COMPACT_ATOMS: atom_id res chain seq x y z
N MET A 1 -15.31 6.14 24.24
CA MET A 1 -16.48 6.89 23.73
C MET A 1 -17.51 5.89 23.22
N ARG A 2 -18.75 5.91 23.72
CA ARG A 2 -19.84 5.05 23.22
C ARG A 2 -20.69 5.88 22.27
N LEU A 3 -20.61 5.60 20.97
CA LEU A 3 -21.40 6.29 19.95
C LEU A 3 -22.72 5.53 19.75
N SER A 4 -23.86 6.19 19.94
CA SER A 4 -25.16 5.57 19.66
C SER A 4 -25.42 5.45 18.16
N ARG A 5 -26.34 4.56 17.75
CA ARG A 5 -26.73 4.39 16.35
C ARG A 5 -27.20 5.70 15.72
N ASP A 6 -28.04 6.45 16.43
CA ASP A 6 -28.58 7.71 15.91
C ASP A 6 -27.53 8.81 15.85
N ALA A 7 -26.62 8.85 16.83
CA ALA A 7 -25.47 9.74 16.80
C ALA A 7 -24.56 9.44 15.60
N PHE A 8 -24.28 8.15 15.32
CA PHE A 8 -23.51 7.76 14.13
C PHE A 8 -24.21 8.18 12.84
N ARG A 9 -25.52 7.92 12.71
CA ARG A 9 -26.28 8.27 11.52
C ARG A 9 -26.24 9.77 11.22
N ARG A 10 -26.45 10.60 12.24
CA ARG A 10 -26.44 12.07 12.16
C ARG A 10 -25.03 12.67 12.04
N TRP A 11 -23.97 11.89 12.21
CA TRP A 11 -22.61 12.41 12.11
C TRP A 11 -22.30 12.87 10.68
N GLU A 12 -22.12 14.18 10.51
CA GLU A 12 -22.02 14.79 9.18
C GLU A 12 -20.76 14.40 8.42
N HIS A 13 -19.63 14.22 9.13
CA HIS A 13 -18.35 13.88 8.52
C HIS A 13 -17.74 12.64 9.17
N LYS A 14 -18.18 11.49 8.68
CA LYS A 14 -17.71 10.19 9.16
C LYS A 14 -16.30 9.92 8.67
N SER A 15 -15.41 9.57 9.59
CA SER A 15 -14.07 9.07 9.30
C SER A 15 -13.91 7.75 10.05
N ILE A 16 -13.91 6.64 9.33
CA ILE A 16 -13.86 5.29 9.91
C ILE A 16 -12.60 4.55 9.47
N THR A 17 -12.08 3.68 10.34
CA THR A 17 -11.03 2.73 9.97
C THR A 17 -11.61 1.33 9.99
N LEU A 18 -11.46 0.61 8.89
CA LEU A 18 -11.67 -0.82 8.82
C LEU A 18 -10.33 -1.49 9.14
N LEU A 19 -10.28 -2.20 10.26
CA LEU A 19 -9.09 -2.90 10.73
C LEU A 19 -9.37 -4.40 10.74
N GLY A 20 -8.44 -5.18 10.20
CA GLY A 20 -8.55 -6.64 10.22
C GLY A 20 -7.60 -7.29 9.23
N MET A 21 -7.41 -8.59 9.36
CA MET A 21 -6.50 -9.36 8.50
C MET A 21 -6.97 -9.40 7.05
N SER A 22 -6.09 -9.86 6.15
CA SER A 22 -6.46 -10.12 4.76
C SER A 22 -7.63 -11.12 4.67
N GLY A 23 -8.54 -10.91 3.72
CA GLY A 23 -9.69 -11.81 3.48
C GLY A 23 -10.96 -11.51 4.28
N VAL A 24 -10.94 -10.64 5.30
CA VAL A 24 -12.15 -10.33 6.10
C VAL A 24 -13.16 -9.38 5.42
N GLY A 25 -12.93 -9.03 4.15
CA GLY A 25 -13.87 -8.22 3.35
C GLY A 25 -13.73 -6.70 3.46
N LYS A 26 -12.66 -6.18 4.09
CA LYS A 26 -12.45 -4.71 4.25
C LYS A 26 -12.52 -3.96 2.92
N THR A 27 -11.75 -4.41 1.93
CA THR A 27 -11.70 -3.79 0.60
C THR A 27 -13.04 -3.86 -0.12
N GLN A 28 -13.83 -4.91 0.12
CA GLN A 28 -15.18 -5.04 -0.43
C GLN A 28 -16.11 -3.96 0.14
N ILE A 29 -16.08 -3.74 1.47
CA ILE A 29 -16.82 -2.68 2.15
C ILE A 29 -16.32 -1.29 1.70
N SER A 30 -15.00 -1.07 1.67
CA SER A 30 -14.41 0.20 1.21
C SER A 30 -14.82 0.54 -0.22
N ASN A 31 -14.87 -0.46 -1.11
CA ASN A 31 -15.33 -0.29 -2.48
C ASN A 31 -16.82 0.05 -2.56
N MET A 32 -17.67 -0.54 -1.70
CA MET A 32 -19.07 -0.15 -1.59
C MET A 32 -19.21 1.30 -1.09
N LEU A 33 -18.45 1.69 -0.08
CA LEU A 33 -18.46 3.05 0.48
C LEU A 33 -17.98 4.06 -0.56
N ARG A 34 -16.93 3.73 -1.33
CA ARG A 34 -16.42 4.57 -2.42
C ARG A 34 -17.49 4.91 -3.46
N ARG A 35 -18.38 3.96 -3.79
CA ARG A 35 -19.52 4.19 -4.69
C ARG A 35 -20.59 5.12 -4.11
N ASN A 36 -20.55 5.38 -2.81
CA ASN A 36 -21.49 6.22 -2.07
C ASN A 36 -20.81 7.48 -1.51
N ASP A 37 -19.87 8.07 -2.27
CA ASP A 37 -19.18 9.33 -1.96
C ASP A 37 -18.30 9.31 -0.70
N TRP A 38 -17.62 8.18 -0.46
CA TRP A 38 -16.55 8.09 0.53
C TRP A 38 -15.19 8.16 -0.13
N PHE A 39 -14.29 8.97 0.41
CA PHE A 39 -12.88 8.88 0.08
C PHE A 39 -12.31 7.57 0.61
N HIS A 40 -11.77 6.74 -0.28
CA HIS A 40 -11.14 5.47 0.07
C HIS A 40 -9.62 5.64 0.17
N TYR A 41 -9.11 5.56 1.39
CA TYR A 41 -7.69 5.45 1.67
C TYR A 41 -7.31 3.98 1.87
N SER A 42 -6.58 3.40 0.92
CA SER A 42 -6.04 2.05 1.04
C SER A 42 -4.63 2.12 1.62
N GLY A 43 -4.44 1.53 2.81
CA GLY A 43 -3.14 1.46 3.48
C GLY A 43 -2.11 0.71 2.63
N ASP A 44 -2.48 -0.45 2.10
CA ASP A 44 -1.59 -1.28 1.27
C ASP A 44 -1.17 -0.57 -0.02
N TYR A 45 -2.13 0.10 -0.68
CA TYR A 45 -1.84 0.92 -1.85
C TYR A 45 -0.83 2.03 -1.50
N ARG A 46 -1.00 2.70 -0.36
CA ARG A 46 -0.08 3.74 0.09
C ARG A 46 1.31 3.19 0.41
N ILE A 47 1.37 2.06 1.12
CA ILE A 47 2.63 1.35 1.44
C ILE A 47 3.41 1.09 0.16
N GLY A 48 2.75 0.47 -0.83
CA GLY A 48 3.36 0.12 -2.10
C GLY A 48 3.81 1.35 -2.90
N THR A 49 2.93 2.31 -3.12
CA THR A 49 3.19 3.44 -4.03
C THR A 49 4.03 4.56 -3.45
N ARG A 50 4.06 4.73 -2.12
CA ARG A 50 4.77 5.85 -1.48
C ARG A 50 6.04 5.45 -0.76
N TYR A 51 6.04 4.31 -0.09
CA TYR A 51 7.12 3.97 0.85
C TYR A 51 7.96 2.78 0.41
N LEU A 52 7.39 1.86 -0.37
CA LEU A 52 8.10 0.72 -0.91
C LEU A 52 8.39 0.82 -2.41
N ASP A 53 7.87 1.85 -3.10
CA ASP A 53 8.04 2.00 -4.55
C ASP A 53 9.52 1.93 -4.98
N GLU A 54 10.36 2.78 -4.37
CA GLU A 54 11.79 2.82 -4.65
C GLU A 54 12.52 1.53 -4.20
N PRO A 55 12.33 0.99 -2.98
CA PRO A 55 12.89 -0.31 -2.60
C PRO A 55 12.54 -1.47 -3.55
N ILE A 56 11.30 -1.53 -4.04
CA ILE A 56 10.85 -2.53 -5.02
C ILE A 56 11.59 -2.30 -6.34
N LEU A 57 11.62 -1.05 -6.80
CA LEU A 57 12.24 -0.67 -8.06
C LEU A 57 13.75 -0.95 -8.07
N ASP A 58 14.45 -0.66 -6.96
CA ASP A 58 15.86 -0.95 -6.79
C ASP A 58 16.16 -2.45 -6.80
N ASN A 59 15.28 -3.26 -6.22
CA ASN A 59 15.40 -4.71 -6.30
C ASN A 59 15.29 -5.19 -7.76
N ILE A 60 14.31 -4.68 -8.52
CA ILE A 60 14.12 -5.03 -9.94
C ILE A 60 15.32 -4.57 -10.77
N LYS A 61 15.76 -3.31 -10.60
CA LYS A 61 16.94 -2.75 -11.30
C LYS A 61 18.18 -3.59 -11.00
N ARG A 62 18.43 -3.99 -9.75
CA ARG A 62 19.58 -4.83 -9.39
C ARG A 62 19.58 -6.17 -10.13
N GLN A 63 18.41 -6.77 -10.33
CA GLN A 63 18.27 -8.01 -11.12
C GLN A 63 18.45 -7.73 -12.62
N ALA A 64 17.81 -6.71 -13.16
CA ALA A 64 17.93 -6.33 -14.57
C ALA A 64 19.39 -6.01 -14.95
N MET A 65 20.15 -5.37 -14.06
CA MET A 65 21.57 -5.05 -14.28
C MET A 65 22.49 -6.27 -14.41
N GLN A 66 22.04 -7.47 -14.00
CA GLN A 66 22.78 -8.72 -14.20
C GLN A 66 22.70 -9.22 -15.65
N VAL A 67 21.71 -8.77 -16.41
CA VAL A 67 21.53 -9.10 -17.84
C VAL A 67 22.19 -7.99 -18.68
N PRO A 68 23.29 -8.25 -19.40
CA PRO A 68 24.04 -7.21 -20.12
C PRO A 68 23.17 -6.37 -21.06
N PHE A 69 22.26 -6.99 -21.80
CA PHE A 69 21.31 -6.31 -22.68
C PHE A 69 20.43 -5.30 -21.93
N LEU A 70 19.81 -5.70 -20.82
CA LEU A 70 18.95 -4.81 -20.03
C LEU A 70 19.76 -3.72 -19.34
N ARG A 71 20.96 -4.03 -18.85
CA ARG A 71 21.88 -3.05 -18.26
C ARG A 71 22.20 -1.92 -19.24
N ASP A 72 22.55 -2.26 -20.47
CA ASP A 72 22.97 -1.26 -21.46
C ASP A 72 21.79 -0.37 -21.89
N LEU A 73 20.58 -0.95 -21.98
CA LEU A 73 19.33 -0.18 -22.21
C LEU A 73 18.98 0.73 -21.03
N LEU A 74 19.11 0.27 -19.79
CA LEU A 74 18.82 1.06 -18.59
C LEU A 74 19.84 2.19 -18.38
N ARG A 75 21.12 1.97 -18.70
CA ARG A 75 22.18 2.98 -18.54
C ARG A 75 22.16 4.07 -19.61
N SER A 76 21.59 3.77 -20.77
CA SER A 76 21.44 4.73 -21.87
C SER A 76 20.09 5.46 -21.83
N ASP A 77 19.29 5.25 -20.77
CA ASP A 77 17.90 5.72 -20.66
C ASP A 77 17.00 5.30 -21.85
N SER A 78 17.35 4.21 -22.54
CA SER A 78 16.56 3.66 -23.64
C SER A 78 15.28 2.99 -23.16
N ILE A 79 15.26 2.53 -21.90
CA ILE A 79 14.07 1.96 -21.24
C ILE A 79 13.97 2.48 -19.80
N HIS A 80 12.75 2.52 -19.25
CA HIS A 80 12.51 2.77 -17.84
C HIS A 80 11.63 1.66 -17.25
N ILE A 81 11.75 1.44 -15.94
CA ILE A 81 10.95 0.47 -15.19
C ILE A 81 10.14 1.24 -14.15
N MET A 82 8.85 0.91 -14.05
CA MET A 82 7.93 1.51 -13.09
C MET A 82 7.10 0.41 -12.44
N ASN A 83 6.82 0.56 -11.14
CA ASN A 83 5.89 -0.34 -10.46
C ASN A 83 4.45 -0.01 -10.87
N ASN A 84 3.71 -1.01 -11.32
CA ASN A 84 2.28 -0.88 -11.55
C ASN A 84 1.50 -1.41 -10.34
N ILE A 85 1.43 -0.60 -9.28
CA ILE A 85 0.69 -0.91 -8.05
C ILE A 85 -0.66 -0.23 -8.12
N THR A 86 -1.72 -0.99 -7.89
CA THR A 86 -3.09 -0.48 -7.77
C THR A 86 -3.73 -1.00 -6.49
N VAL A 87 -4.90 -0.49 -6.12
CA VAL A 87 -5.65 -0.98 -4.95
C VAL A 87 -5.96 -2.48 -5.09
N ASP A 88 -6.22 -2.95 -6.31
CA ASP A 88 -6.55 -4.35 -6.60
C ASP A 88 -5.33 -5.19 -7.00
N ASN A 89 -4.16 -4.56 -7.26
CA ASN A 89 -2.91 -5.23 -7.62
C ASN A 89 -1.76 -4.82 -6.70
N LEU A 90 -1.60 -5.59 -5.62
CA LEU A 90 -0.51 -5.44 -4.65
C LEU A 90 0.64 -6.43 -4.90
N GLN A 91 0.65 -7.12 -6.05
CA GLN A 91 1.63 -8.14 -6.39
C GLN A 91 3.09 -7.65 -6.34
N PRO A 92 3.43 -6.40 -6.73
CA PRO A 92 4.80 -5.91 -6.59
C PRO A 92 5.28 -5.87 -5.14
N VAL A 93 4.39 -5.51 -4.19
CA VAL A 93 4.69 -5.48 -2.77
C VAL A 93 4.91 -6.90 -2.23
N SER A 94 3.98 -7.82 -2.49
CA SER A 94 4.08 -9.20 -2.01
C SER A 94 5.32 -9.91 -2.58
N SER A 95 5.63 -9.67 -3.85
CA SER A 95 6.80 -10.24 -4.53
C SER A 95 8.11 -9.68 -3.98
N PHE A 96 8.14 -8.39 -3.61
CA PHE A 96 9.29 -7.81 -2.93
C PHE A 96 9.45 -8.39 -1.53
N LEU A 97 8.40 -8.50 -0.71
CA LEU A 97 8.54 -9.09 0.63
C LEU A 97 9.07 -10.52 0.57
N GLY A 98 8.59 -11.30 -0.40
CA GLY A 98 9.04 -12.67 -0.65
C GLY A 98 8.75 -13.59 0.53
N LYS A 99 9.39 -14.77 0.53
CA LYS A 99 9.27 -15.77 1.59
C LYS A 99 10.65 -16.14 2.12
N LEU A 100 10.78 -16.32 3.43
CA LEU A 100 11.97 -16.91 4.01
C LEU A 100 12.14 -18.35 3.46
N GLY A 101 13.34 -18.70 2.98
CA GLY A 101 13.59 -20.04 2.46
C GLY A 101 14.91 -20.19 1.73
N ASN A 102 15.08 -21.32 1.04
CA ASN A 102 16.27 -21.61 0.24
C ASN A 102 16.33 -20.68 -1.00
N PRO A 103 17.40 -19.88 -1.18
CA PRO A 103 17.59 -19.05 -2.37
C PRO A 103 17.53 -19.80 -3.70
N GLU A 104 17.99 -21.04 -3.74
CA GLU A 104 17.97 -21.88 -4.95
C GLU A 104 16.55 -22.31 -5.33
N LEU A 105 15.60 -22.24 -4.39
CA LEU A 105 14.18 -22.53 -4.60
C LEU A 105 13.32 -21.26 -4.55
N GLY A 106 13.92 -20.08 -4.75
CA GLY A 106 13.22 -18.79 -4.77
C GLY A 106 12.89 -18.20 -3.40
N GLY A 107 13.47 -18.73 -2.32
CA GLY A 107 13.37 -18.15 -0.97
C GLY A 107 14.39 -17.03 -0.73
N LEU A 108 14.13 -16.21 0.29
CA LEU A 108 15.06 -15.17 0.74
C LEU A 108 15.92 -15.67 1.90
N PRO A 109 17.22 -15.36 1.94
CA PRO A 109 18.03 -15.52 3.14
C PRO A 109 17.44 -14.74 4.32
N LEU A 110 17.64 -15.24 5.54
CA LEU A 110 17.06 -14.65 6.76
C LEU A 110 17.38 -13.15 6.92
N ALA A 111 18.61 -12.75 6.61
CA ALA A 111 19.04 -11.35 6.71
C ALA A 111 18.25 -10.44 5.75
N GLU A 112 18.07 -10.89 4.50
CA GLU A 112 17.32 -10.17 3.47
C GLU A 112 15.84 -10.09 3.82
N PHE A 113 15.23 -11.23 4.17
CA PHE A 113 13.84 -11.30 4.60
C PHE A 113 13.57 -10.34 5.76
N LYS A 114 14.40 -10.36 6.80
CA LYS A 114 14.29 -9.44 7.94
C LYS A 114 14.45 -7.98 7.54
N ARG A 115 15.32 -7.66 6.58
CA ARG A 115 15.45 -6.27 6.08
C ARG A 115 14.15 -5.82 5.41
N ARG A 116 13.57 -6.65 4.53
CA ARG A 116 12.33 -6.32 3.81
C ARG A 116 11.13 -6.21 4.75
N GLN A 117 11.02 -7.09 5.74
CA GLN A 117 10.00 -6.98 6.79
C GLN A 117 10.12 -5.69 7.62
N ARG A 118 11.33 -5.21 7.91
CA ARG A 118 11.52 -3.92 8.61
C ARG A 118 11.07 -2.75 7.75
N LEU A 119 11.44 -2.73 6.46
CA LEU A 119 10.99 -1.70 5.52
C LEU A 119 9.46 -1.67 5.42
N HIS A 120 8.82 -2.84 5.34
CA HIS A 120 7.36 -2.95 5.34
C HIS A 120 6.74 -2.36 6.61
N ARG A 121 7.24 -2.77 7.79
CA ARG A 121 6.75 -2.26 9.06
C ARG A 121 6.88 -0.74 9.16
N GLU A 122 8.00 -0.18 8.73
CA GLU A 122 8.19 1.28 8.70
C GLU A 122 7.23 1.96 7.73
N ALA A 123 7.00 1.36 6.56
CA ALA A 123 6.03 1.82 5.57
C ALA A 123 4.60 1.80 6.13
N GLU A 124 4.19 0.74 6.82
CA GLU A 124 2.89 0.63 7.48
C GLU A 124 2.70 1.75 8.50
N ILE A 125 3.68 1.98 9.38
CA ILE A 125 3.64 3.04 10.39
C ILE A 125 3.49 4.41 9.73
N ARG A 126 4.26 4.68 8.66
CA ARG A 126 4.20 5.96 7.94
C ARG A 126 2.86 6.13 7.21
N ALA A 127 2.35 5.08 6.56
CA ALA A 127 1.04 5.09 5.92
C ALA A 127 -0.09 5.37 6.91
N MET A 128 0.01 4.89 8.15
CA MET A 128 -0.99 5.23 9.18
C MET A 128 -0.85 6.69 9.66
N ARG A 129 0.36 7.24 9.69
CA ARG A 129 0.60 8.66 10.01
C ARG A 129 0.12 9.63 8.94
N ASP A 130 -0.03 9.17 7.69
CA ASP A 130 -0.59 9.96 6.60
C ASP A 130 -2.13 10.14 6.71
N VAL A 131 -2.83 9.29 7.46
CA VAL A 131 -4.30 9.27 7.53
C VAL A 131 -4.92 10.62 7.92
N PRO A 132 -4.47 11.34 8.96
CA PRO A 132 -5.06 12.63 9.33
C PRO A 132 -4.99 13.66 8.19
N GLU A 133 -3.86 13.68 7.48
CA GLU A 133 -3.67 14.58 6.35
C GLU A 133 -4.57 14.20 5.16
N PHE A 134 -4.81 12.91 4.92
CA PHE A 134 -5.74 12.46 3.90
C PHE A 134 -7.21 12.70 4.27
N ILE A 135 -7.57 12.66 5.56
CA ILE A 135 -8.91 13.10 6.02
C ILE A 135 -9.13 14.57 5.67
N ARG A 136 -8.10 15.42 5.88
CA ARG A 136 -8.14 16.84 5.51
C ARG A 136 -8.26 17.01 3.99
N LYS A 137 -7.38 16.38 3.22
CA LYS A 137 -7.39 16.44 1.75
C LYS A 137 -8.69 15.93 1.14
N ALA A 138 -9.26 14.85 1.68
CA ALA A 138 -10.53 14.29 1.23
C ALA A 138 -11.62 15.37 1.20
N ARG A 139 -11.67 16.22 2.23
CA ARG A 139 -12.65 17.31 2.33
C ARG A 139 -12.24 18.52 1.51
N GLU A 140 -11.03 19.03 1.73
CA GLU A 140 -10.61 20.34 1.21
C GLU A 140 -10.24 20.33 -0.27
N ILE A 141 -9.65 19.24 -0.75
CA ILE A 141 -9.18 19.12 -2.14
C ILE A 141 -10.19 18.36 -2.99
N TYR A 142 -10.67 17.23 -2.48
CA TYR A 142 -11.48 16.30 -3.26
C TYR A 142 -12.99 16.45 -3.03
N GLY A 143 -13.42 17.24 -2.04
CA GLY A 143 -14.84 17.50 -1.76
C GLY A 143 -15.62 16.33 -1.15
N TYR A 144 -14.96 15.23 -0.76
CA TYR A 144 -15.63 14.08 -0.15
C TYR A 144 -16.09 14.40 1.28
N ARG A 145 -17.35 14.06 1.56
CA ARG A 145 -17.96 14.25 2.88
C ARG A 145 -17.48 13.23 3.92
N HIS A 146 -17.17 12.01 3.45
CA HIS A 146 -16.85 10.88 4.30
C HIS A 146 -15.51 10.24 3.92
N PHE A 147 -14.90 9.52 4.86
CA PHE A 147 -13.58 8.94 4.72
C PHE A 147 -13.53 7.52 5.31
N VAL A 148 -12.97 6.59 4.55
CA VAL A 148 -12.67 5.22 5.02
C VAL A 148 -11.19 4.93 4.86
N ASN A 149 -10.56 4.51 5.96
CA ASN A 149 -9.21 3.93 5.99
C ASN A 149 -9.33 2.40 5.96
N ASP A 150 -8.92 1.78 4.87
CA ASP A 150 -8.75 0.34 4.75
C ASP A 150 -7.33 -0.02 5.22
N ALA A 151 -7.22 -0.45 6.48
CA ALA A 151 -5.96 -0.73 7.15
C ALA A 151 -5.76 -2.23 7.40
N GLY A 152 -4.54 -2.71 7.16
CA GLY A 152 -4.11 -4.04 7.58
C GLY A 152 -4.16 -4.20 9.10
N GLY A 153 -4.57 -5.39 9.56
CA GLY A 153 -4.58 -5.79 10.96
C GLY A 153 -3.36 -6.60 11.37
#